data_AF-A0AB35RAW3-F1
#
_entry.id   AF-A0AB35RAW3-F1
#
_cell.length_a   1.000
_cell.length_b   1.000
_cell.length_c   1.000
_cell.angle_alpha   90.00
_cell.angle_beta   90.00
_cell.angle_gamma   90.00
#
_symmetry.space_group_name_H-M   'P 1'
#
loop_
_entity.id
_entity.type
_entity.pdbx_description
1 polymer ?
#
loop_
_entity_poly.entity_id
_entity_poly.type
_entity_poly.pdbx_seq_one_letter_code
_entity_poly.pdbx_strand_id
1 'polypeptide(L)'
;MQSRQQSGVVNWPGLLSSRGWWGVNSGDYYETLNYGYDAARNLVQIGYPSSINLTYTRNSAAQVTGVRLAIGNKTATLASNISYLPFGPVNSLTWGNGILLSRTYDQDYQLTQQQVGNWQTTYRYDADSNISETATSLWGAVQYEYDALGRLTQEQTNSVKKAYSFDATGNRTQRTTTSLATSDATDTQSLNYASDSNRLTSINGSTLPMDAAGNHTQINGRRFTYDSQGRLSEVYQANIYKIADYKYNALGQRIIKRAYVMGSQALAGTITYLYDPSGKLIGQTFYDGNGQKTSGQYWFWLDNMPLAQLTANFSTLGEVSSSKLIYLHVDHLNTPRLATDSTQALLWRWNSDAYGVGAPEEDADGDGKATSIALRFPGQIYDAQTQLSYNYYRDYNPDTGRYVQSDPIGLGGGLNTFGYVLGNPLKYTDPKGLNPLALCFVPGIGWAACTATAEAAASACAAIGTAVTGALLGGFFAEEFPNSGDKDASTPTGQRGSPIDVESGTNEPTEIDGREYSGHALDRMQGRGVPPSAVEDAIQNGKSSSGNTPGTTVHVGSNGVTVVTNSGGRVITVIPK
;
A
#
# COMPACT_ATOMS: atom_id res chain seq x y z
N MET A 1 -11.21 2.60 30.53
CA MET A 1 -12.30 2.20 29.60
C MET A 1 -11.70 1.26 28.56
N GLN A 2 -12.09 -0.02 28.57
CA GLN A 2 -11.55 -1.03 27.64
C GLN A 2 -12.28 -0.94 26.30
N SER A 3 -11.66 -0.36 25.29
CA SER A 3 -12.18 -0.40 23.92
C SER A 3 -11.93 -1.76 23.28
N ARG A 4 -13.00 -2.55 23.07
CA ARG A 4 -12.95 -3.78 22.27
C ARG A 4 -13.67 -3.56 20.96
N GLN A 5 -13.01 -3.88 19.86
CA GLN A 5 -13.68 -4.19 18.60
C GLN A 5 -14.02 -5.68 18.67
N GLN A 6 -15.30 -6.05 18.67
CA GLN A 6 -15.68 -7.46 18.53
C GLN A 6 -15.53 -7.86 17.07
N SER A 7 -14.75 -8.91 16.81
CA SER A 7 -14.68 -9.56 15.50
C SER A 7 -16.02 -10.24 15.21
N GLY A 8 -16.70 -9.77 14.16
CA GLY A 8 -17.69 -10.50 13.35
C GLY A 8 -18.79 -11.28 14.09
N VAL A 9 -20.03 -10.76 14.09
CA VAL A 9 -21.21 -11.63 14.21
C VAL A 9 -21.63 -12.04 12.80
N VAL A 10 -21.54 -13.34 12.49
CA VAL A 10 -22.08 -13.93 11.26
C VAL A 10 -23.59 -14.07 11.45
N ASN A 11 -24.38 -13.24 10.77
CA ASN A 11 -25.81 -13.51 10.63
C ASN A 11 -26.02 -14.15 9.26
N TRP A 12 -26.41 -15.44 9.25
CA TRP A 12 -26.86 -16.09 8.03
C TRP A 12 -28.13 -15.39 7.51
N PRO A 13 -28.23 -14.98 6.23
CA PRO A 13 -27.32 -15.26 5.11
C PRO A 13 -26.44 -14.05 4.70
N GLY A 14 -25.12 -14.24 4.62
CA GLY A 14 -24.22 -13.41 3.79
C GLY A 14 -23.80 -12.03 4.31
N LEU A 15 -24.25 -11.60 5.49
CA LEU A 15 -23.88 -10.32 6.10
C LEU A 15 -22.93 -10.52 7.28
N LEU A 16 -21.71 -10.01 7.14
CA LEU A 16 -20.78 -9.85 8.26
C LEU A 16 -20.95 -8.44 8.82
N SER A 17 -21.09 -8.32 10.14
CA SER A 17 -21.07 -7.02 10.82
C SER A 17 -19.85 -6.92 11.72
N SER A 18 -19.15 -5.79 11.67
CA SER A 18 -18.13 -5.44 12.67
C SER A 18 -18.60 -4.21 13.43
N ARG A 19 -18.60 -4.30 14.76
CA ARG A 19 -19.02 -3.21 15.63
C ARG A 19 -17.82 -2.68 16.41
N GLY A 20 -17.57 -1.39 16.27
CA GLY A 20 -16.63 -0.65 17.10
C GLY A 20 -17.36 -0.01 18.27
N TRP A 21 -16.79 -0.13 19.46
CA TRP A 21 -17.25 0.59 20.66
C TRP A 21 -16.18 1.60 21.09
N TRP A 22 -16.66 2.81 21.36
CA TRP A 22 -15.85 3.99 21.57
C TRP A 22 -16.32 4.71 22.82
N GLY A 23 -15.50 4.74 23.87
CA GLY A 23 -15.72 5.72 24.94
C GLY A 23 -15.34 7.10 24.43
N VAL A 24 -16.32 7.98 24.22
CA VAL A 24 -16.11 9.38 23.83
C VAL A 24 -16.66 10.29 24.93
N ASN A 25 -15.78 10.95 25.66
CA ASN A 25 -16.01 12.04 26.63
C ASN A 25 -17.18 11.84 27.60
N SER A 26 -18.42 12.01 27.11
CA SER A 26 -19.70 11.99 27.82
C SER A 26 -20.54 10.72 27.57
N GLY A 27 -20.05 9.72 26.82
CA GLY A 27 -20.80 8.50 26.60
C GLY A 27 -20.11 7.45 25.72
N ASP A 28 -20.83 6.36 25.52
CA ASP A 28 -20.40 5.24 24.69
C ASP A 28 -21.02 5.37 23.29
N TYR A 29 -20.16 5.50 22.29
CA TYR A 29 -20.56 5.55 20.89
C TYR A 29 -20.29 4.23 20.21
N TYR A 30 -21.17 3.89 19.28
CA TYR A 30 -21.07 2.68 18.48
C TYR A 30 -21.11 3.05 17.02
N GLU A 31 -20.11 2.57 16.29
CA GLU A 31 -20.12 2.60 14.84
C GLU A 31 -20.14 1.15 14.35
N THR A 32 -21.04 0.88 13.42
CA THR A 32 -21.18 -0.45 12.83
C THR A 32 -20.82 -0.37 11.36
N LEU A 33 -19.92 -1.27 10.95
CA LEU A 33 -19.66 -1.54 9.55
C LEU A 33 -20.36 -2.84 9.18
N ASN A 34 -21.04 -2.84 8.04
CA ASN A 34 -21.69 -4.01 7.47
C ASN A 34 -20.98 -4.39 6.18
N TYR A 35 -20.81 -5.68 5.93
CA TYR A 35 -20.18 -6.19 4.73
C TYR A 35 -21.12 -7.16 4.04
N GLY A 36 -21.37 -6.92 2.76
CA GLY A 36 -22.12 -7.81 1.90
C GLY A 36 -21.19 -8.55 0.95
N TYR A 37 -21.43 -9.84 0.79
CA TYR A 37 -20.66 -10.72 -0.09
C TYR A 37 -21.56 -11.38 -1.13
N ASP A 38 -21.01 -11.65 -2.31
CA ASP A 38 -21.66 -12.52 -3.29
C ASP A 38 -21.52 -14.01 -2.91
N ALA A 39 -22.10 -14.90 -3.71
CA ALA A 39 -22.04 -16.35 -3.49
C ALA A 39 -20.61 -16.92 -3.55
N ALA A 40 -19.69 -16.22 -4.23
CA ALA A 40 -18.27 -16.58 -4.34
C ALA A 40 -17.42 -15.96 -3.21
N ARG A 41 -18.04 -15.32 -2.22
CA ARG A 41 -17.39 -14.64 -1.09
C ARG A 41 -16.54 -13.42 -1.48
N ASN A 42 -16.81 -12.81 -2.63
CA ASN A 42 -16.22 -11.53 -2.96
C ASN A 42 -16.97 -10.42 -2.23
N LEU A 43 -16.24 -9.43 -1.72
CA LEU A 43 -16.84 -8.25 -1.11
C LEU A 43 -17.55 -7.42 -2.19
N VAL A 44 -18.87 -7.23 -2.03
CA VAL A 44 -19.71 -6.46 -2.96
C VAL A 44 -20.35 -5.24 -2.31
N GLN A 45 -20.34 -5.14 -0.98
CA GLN A 45 -20.88 -3.99 -0.27
C GLN A 45 -20.14 -3.70 1.04
N ILE A 46 -19.93 -2.42 1.33
CA ILE A 46 -19.54 -1.92 2.65
C ILE A 46 -20.58 -0.88 3.09
N GLY A 47 -21.33 -1.18 4.15
CA GLY A 47 -22.19 -0.23 4.85
C GLY A 47 -21.40 0.47 5.94
N TYR A 48 -21.26 1.78 5.82
CA TYR A 48 -20.64 2.68 6.79
C TYR A 48 -21.69 3.22 7.78
N PRO A 49 -21.26 3.83 8.90
CA PRO A 49 -22.16 4.55 9.79
C PRO A 49 -22.97 5.64 9.06
N SER A 50 -24.12 6.01 9.64
CA SER A 50 -24.95 7.12 9.16
C SER A 50 -25.46 6.96 7.71
N SER A 51 -25.88 5.75 7.33
CA SER A 51 -26.54 5.43 6.05
C SER A 51 -25.69 5.67 4.80
N ILE A 52 -24.37 5.64 4.96
CA ILE A 52 -23.41 5.67 3.86
C ILE A 52 -23.17 4.22 3.40
N ASN A 53 -23.29 3.95 2.11
CA ASN A 53 -23.12 2.60 1.55
C ASN A 53 -22.24 2.66 0.31
N LEU A 54 -21.27 1.75 0.23
CA LEU A 54 -20.41 1.54 -0.92
C LEU A 54 -20.76 0.19 -1.55
N THR A 55 -20.94 0.16 -2.86
CA THR A 55 -21.24 -1.06 -3.62
C THR A 55 -20.22 -1.26 -4.73
N TYR A 56 -19.78 -2.50 -4.91
CA TYR A 56 -18.88 -2.93 -5.96
C TYR A 56 -19.64 -3.79 -6.98
N THR A 57 -19.51 -3.46 -8.26
CA THR A 57 -19.87 -4.38 -9.34
C THR A 57 -18.63 -5.14 -9.78
N ARG A 58 -18.76 -6.44 -10.09
CA ARG A 58 -17.64 -7.29 -10.48
C ARG A 58 -17.95 -8.06 -11.76
N ASN A 59 -16.91 -8.38 -12.53
CA ASN A 59 -17.00 -9.30 -13.67
C ASN A 59 -16.90 -10.76 -13.21
N SER A 60 -16.96 -11.70 -14.16
CA SER A 60 -16.83 -13.14 -13.92
C SER A 60 -15.47 -13.55 -13.34
N ALA A 61 -14.42 -12.77 -13.57
CA ALA A 61 -13.09 -12.94 -12.98
C ALA A 61 -12.96 -12.32 -11.58
N ALA A 62 -14.09 -11.94 -10.96
CA ALA A 62 -14.18 -11.27 -9.66
C ALA A 62 -13.46 -9.91 -9.58
N GLN A 63 -13.04 -9.31 -10.70
CA GLN A 63 -12.44 -7.98 -10.74
C GLN A 63 -13.52 -6.90 -10.63
N VAL A 64 -13.22 -5.79 -9.96
CA VAL A 64 -14.18 -4.69 -9.77
C VAL A 64 -14.33 -3.89 -11.07
N THR A 65 -15.55 -3.83 -11.61
CA THR A 65 -15.87 -3.08 -12.84
C THR A 65 -16.50 -1.71 -12.57
N GLY A 66 -16.95 -1.47 -11.33
CA GLY A 66 -17.56 -0.23 -10.92
C GLY A 66 -17.72 -0.10 -9.42
N VAL A 67 -17.72 1.14 -8.94
CA VAL A 67 -17.84 1.50 -7.54
C VAL A 67 -18.89 2.59 -7.40
N ARG A 68 -19.91 2.35 -6.56
CA ARG A 68 -21.03 3.28 -6.36
C ARG A 68 -21.22 3.60 -4.89
N LEU A 69 -21.38 4.88 -4.60
CA LEU A 69 -21.68 5.42 -3.29
C LEU A 69 -23.18 5.72 -3.19
N ALA A 70 -23.77 5.44 -2.03
CA ALA A 70 -25.10 5.89 -1.65
C ALA A 70 -25.07 6.56 -0.27
N ILE A 71 -25.78 7.68 -0.13
CA ILE A 71 -25.96 8.39 1.14
C ILE A 71 -27.46 8.59 1.31
N GLY A 72 -28.08 7.77 2.17
CA GLY A 72 -29.53 7.63 2.19
C GLY A 72 -30.05 7.20 0.81
N ASN A 73 -30.95 7.99 0.22
CA ASN A 73 -31.53 7.70 -1.10
C ASN A 73 -30.76 8.33 -2.28
N LYS A 74 -29.71 9.10 -2.01
CA LYS A 74 -28.89 9.73 -3.07
C LYS A 74 -27.76 8.80 -3.46
N THR A 75 -27.49 8.67 -4.75
CA THR A 75 -26.41 7.81 -5.25
C THR A 75 -25.45 8.58 -6.14
N ALA A 76 -24.17 8.23 -6.09
CA ALA A 76 -23.11 8.78 -6.92
C ALA A 76 -22.17 7.65 -7.39
N THR A 77 -21.79 7.65 -8.65
CA THR A 77 -20.72 6.77 -9.14
C THR A 77 -19.39 7.30 -8.62
N LEU A 78 -18.52 6.43 -8.12
CA LEU A 78 -17.14 6.80 -7.76
C LEU A 78 -16.16 6.44 -8.87
N ALA A 79 -16.34 5.26 -9.47
CA ALA A 79 -15.59 4.80 -10.63
C ALA A 79 -16.46 3.88 -11.51
N SER A 80 -16.28 3.97 -12.82
CA SER A 80 -16.90 3.10 -13.83
C SER A 80 -15.91 2.81 -14.96
N ASN A 81 -16.30 1.92 -15.89
CA ASN A 81 -15.46 1.53 -17.04
C ASN A 81 -14.06 1.08 -16.61
N ILE A 82 -13.97 0.38 -15.47
CA ILE A 82 -12.69 -0.11 -14.95
C ILE A 82 -12.25 -1.27 -15.83
N SER A 83 -11.06 -1.15 -16.41
CA SER A 83 -10.43 -2.20 -17.21
C SER A 83 -9.09 -2.60 -16.61
N TYR A 84 -8.67 -3.83 -16.88
CA TYR A 84 -7.45 -4.42 -16.35
C TYR A 84 -6.63 -5.01 -17.49
N LEU A 85 -5.31 -5.06 -17.32
CA LEU A 85 -4.48 -5.93 -18.14
C LEU A 85 -4.71 -7.41 -17.75
N PRO A 86 -4.47 -8.38 -18.66
CA PRO A 86 -4.58 -9.80 -18.33
C PRO A 86 -3.71 -10.17 -17.12
N PHE A 87 -4.35 -10.59 -16.03
CA PHE A 87 -3.69 -10.90 -14.75
C PHE A 87 -2.84 -9.74 -14.18
N GLY A 88 -3.15 -8.52 -14.62
CA GLY A 88 -2.34 -7.34 -14.38
C GLY A 88 -3.10 -6.22 -13.65
N PRO A 89 -2.47 -5.05 -13.53
CA PRO A 89 -3.05 -3.91 -12.84
C PRO A 89 -4.22 -3.29 -13.61
N VAL A 90 -4.87 -2.31 -12.97
CA VAL A 90 -5.84 -1.42 -13.64
C VAL A 90 -5.18 -0.74 -14.83
N ASN A 91 -5.79 -0.90 -16.00
CA ASN A 91 -5.38 -0.27 -17.24
C ASN A 91 -6.07 1.10 -17.42
N SER A 92 -7.37 1.17 -17.13
CA SER A 92 -8.13 2.43 -17.17
C SER A 92 -9.32 2.42 -16.23
N LEU A 93 -9.80 3.60 -15.86
CA LEU A 93 -11.10 3.81 -15.23
C LEU A 93 -11.62 5.22 -15.50
N THR A 94 -12.93 5.43 -15.37
CA THR A 94 -13.54 6.77 -15.37
C THR A 94 -14.01 7.09 -13.95
N TRP A 95 -13.50 8.15 -13.34
CA TRP A 95 -14.03 8.64 -12.07
C TRP A 95 -15.44 9.20 -12.25
N GLY A 96 -16.21 9.26 -11.16
CA GLY A 96 -17.58 9.75 -11.17
C GLY A 96 -17.78 11.20 -11.65
N ASN A 97 -16.73 12.02 -11.64
CA ASN A 97 -16.75 13.38 -12.21
C ASN A 97 -16.38 13.42 -13.71
N GLY A 98 -16.18 12.27 -14.36
CA GLY A 98 -15.87 12.15 -15.78
C GLY A 98 -14.38 12.24 -16.13
N ILE A 99 -13.49 12.42 -15.15
CA ILE A 99 -12.04 12.36 -15.39
C ILE A 99 -11.68 10.91 -15.74
N LEU A 100 -10.87 10.73 -16.78
CA LEU A 100 -10.36 9.43 -17.22
C LEU A 100 -8.98 9.18 -16.62
N LEU A 101 -8.77 7.99 -16.05
CA LEU A 101 -7.46 7.37 -15.87
C LEU A 101 -7.15 6.50 -17.07
N SER A 102 -5.99 6.70 -17.69
CA SER A 102 -5.40 5.73 -18.61
C SER A 102 -3.97 5.46 -18.17
N ARG A 103 -3.56 4.19 -18.18
CA ARG A 103 -2.21 3.76 -17.85
C ARG A 103 -1.63 2.96 -19.01
N THR A 104 -0.35 3.16 -19.27
CA THR A 104 0.41 2.40 -20.26
C THR A 104 1.55 1.71 -19.53
N TYR A 105 1.78 0.46 -19.89
CA TYR A 105 2.77 -0.39 -19.24
C TYR A 105 3.71 -0.98 -20.30
N ASP A 106 4.92 -1.35 -19.88
CA ASP A 106 5.80 -2.19 -20.70
C ASP A 106 5.45 -3.69 -20.56
N GLN A 107 6.27 -4.57 -21.15
CA GLN A 107 6.04 -6.02 -21.15
C GLN A 107 6.31 -6.69 -19.79
N ASP A 108 7.02 -6.00 -18.89
CA ASP A 108 7.18 -6.42 -17.49
C ASP A 108 6.07 -5.84 -16.60
N TYR A 109 5.06 -5.24 -17.25
CA TYR A 109 3.98 -4.48 -16.67
C TYR A 109 4.45 -3.28 -15.83
N GLN A 110 5.67 -2.75 -16.02
CA GLN A 110 6.07 -1.52 -15.33
C GLN A 110 5.32 -0.33 -15.94
N LEU A 111 4.79 0.57 -15.10
CA LEU A 111 3.98 1.71 -15.53
C LEU A 111 4.87 2.73 -16.24
N THR A 112 4.75 2.89 -17.56
CA THR A 112 5.56 3.84 -18.34
C THR A 112 4.87 5.19 -18.53
N GLN A 113 3.54 5.22 -18.47
CA GLN A 113 2.76 6.45 -18.57
C GLN A 113 1.46 6.34 -17.79
N GLN A 114 1.05 7.45 -17.17
CA GLN A 114 -0.27 7.64 -16.59
C GLN A 114 -0.86 8.97 -17.07
N GLN A 115 -2.11 8.92 -17.52
CA GLN A 115 -2.91 10.08 -17.85
C GLN A 115 -4.10 10.16 -16.89
N VAL A 116 -4.25 11.27 -16.19
CA VAL A 116 -5.40 11.61 -15.35
C VAL A 116 -6.02 12.89 -15.92
N GLY A 117 -7.10 12.77 -16.69
CA GLY A 117 -7.69 13.93 -17.36
C GLY A 117 -6.67 14.66 -18.24
N ASN A 118 -6.27 15.87 -17.86
CA ASN A 118 -5.24 16.68 -18.54
C ASN A 118 -3.84 16.56 -17.90
N TRP A 119 -3.67 15.83 -16.81
CA TRP A 119 -2.38 15.63 -16.14
C TRP A 119 -1.72 14.34 -16.61
N GLN A 120 -0.53 14.47 -17.19
CA GLN A 120 0.28 13.34 -17.64
C GLN A 120 1.46 13.14 -16.70
N THR A 121 1.79 11.89 -16.42
CA THR A 121 3.07 11.50 -15.83
C THR A 121 3.70 10.39 -16.68
N THR A 122 4.96 10.53 -17.05
CA THR A 122 5.76 9.45 -17.63
C THR A 122 6.79 8.95 -16.63
N TYR A 123 7.16 7.69 -16.76
CA TYR A 123 8.11 7.00 -15.90
C TYR A 123 9.18 6.33 -16.76
N ARG A 124 10.42 6.39 -16.31
CA ARG A 124 11.52 5.61 -16.87
C ARG A 124 12.15 4.77 -15.77
N TYR A 125 12.70 3.63 -16.18
CA TYR A 125 13.28 2.66 -15.27
C TYR A 125 14.75 2.40 -15.64
N ASP A 126 15.55 2.15 -14.61
CA ASP A 126 16.89 1.57 -14.79
C ASP A 126 16.81 0.05 -15.01
N ALA A 127 17.97 -0.60 -15.17
CA ALA A 127 18.04 -2.05 -15.40
C ALA A 127 17.58 -2.90 -14.20
N ASP A 128 17.50 -2.31 -13.00
CA ASP A 128 17.06 -2.96 -11.76
C ASP A 128 15.57 -2.66 -11.46
N SER A 129 14.84 -2.10 -12.43
CA SER A 129 13.44 -1.67 -12.30
C SER A 129 13.23 -0.64 -11.19
N ASN A 130 14.23 0.19 -10.87
CA ASN A 130 14.02 1.40 -10.09
C ASN A 130 13.62 2.54 -11.01
N ILE A 131 12.79 3.47 -10.53
CA ILE A 131 12.35 4.62 -11.33
C ILE A 131 13.51 5.59 -11.48
N SER A 132 14.11 5.67 -12.66
CA SER A 132 15.20 6.60 -12.95
C SER A 132 14.71 8.01 -13.25
N GLU A 133 13.47 8.16 -13.73
CA GLU A 133 12.85 9.46 -14.03
C GLU A 133 11.34 9.39 -13.81
N THR A 134 10.79 10.44 -13.21
CA THR A 134 9.37 10.80 -13.43
C THR A 134 9.29 12.14 -14.14
N ALA A 135 8.37 12.29 -15.09
CA ALA A 135 8.09 13.59 -15.70
C ALA A 135 6.60 13.87 -15.70
N THR A 136 6.20 14.86 -14.90
CA THR A 136 4.80 15.27 -14.75
C THR A 136 4.54 16.54 -15.56
N SER A 137 3.36 16.67 -16.15
CA SER A 137 2.97 17.89 -16.85
C SER A 137 2.78 19.09 -15.90
N LEU A 138 2.59 18.83 -14.60
CA LEU A 138 2.36 19.86 -13.58
C LEU A 138 3.63 20.37 -12.89
N TRP A 139 4.62 19.49 -12.68
CA TRP A 139 5.83 19.79 -11.90
C TRP A 139 7.14 19.55 -12.66
N GLY A 140 7.06 19.09 -13.92
CA GLY A 140 8.24 18.80 -14.73
C GLY A 140 8.90 17.46 -14.38
N ALA A 141 10.14 17.31 -14.83
CA ALA A 141 10.93 16.10 -14.68
C ALA A 141 11.76 16.08 -13.40
N VAL A 142 11.87 14.89 -12.81
CA VAL A 142 12.69 14.55 -11.66
C VAL A 142 13.48 13.29 -12.00
N GLN A 143 14.81 13.39 -11.93
CA GLN A 143 15.75 12.29 -12.12
C GLN A 143 16.12 11.68 -10.78
N TYR A 144 16.32 10.37 -10.76
CA TYR A 144 16.72 9.63 -9.57
C TYR A 144 17.95 8.78 -9.84
N GLU A 145 18.81 8.68 -8.83
CA GLU A 145 19.95 7.76 -8.85
C GLU A 145 19.90 6.87 -7.60
N TYR A 146 20.49 5.69 -7.75
CA TYR A 146 20.52 4.65 -6.74
C TYR A 146 21.94 4.15 -6.52
N ASP A 147 22.21 3.59 -5.34
CA ASP A 147 23.42 2.80 -5.14
C ASP A 147 23.22 1.33 -5.57
N ALA A 148 24.28 0.53 -5.47
CA ALA A 148 24.26 -0.89 -5.85
C ALA A 148 23.33 -1.77 -4.97
N LEU A 149 22.77 -1.23 -3.88
CA LEU A 149 21.76 -1.91 -3.07
C LEU A 149 20.33 -1.42 -3.40
N GLY A 150 20.18 -0.58 -4.43
CA GLY A 150 18.91 -0.01 -4.87
C GLY A 150 18.38 1.08 -3.94
N ARG A 151 19.20 1.66 -3.05
CA ARG A 151 18.81 2.75 -2.15
C ARG A 151 18.88 4.08 -2.90
N LEU A 152 17.90 4.96 -2.70
CA LEU A 152 17.83 6.26 -3.38
C LEU A 152 18.95 7.19 -2.89
N THR A 153 19.91 7.51 -3.76
CA THR A 153 21.05 8.39 -3.45
C THR A 153 20.87 9.79 -4.00
N GLN A 154 19.97 9.99 -4.97
CA GLN A 154 19.72 11.30 -5.55
C GLN A 154 18.28 11.48 -5.99
N GLU A 155 17.76 12.70 -5.80
CA GLU A 155 16.58 13.23 -6.48
C GLU A 155 16.94 14.59 -7.08
N GLN A 156 16.71 14.80 -8.37
CA GLN A 156 17.13 16.01 -9.07
C GLN A 156 16.04 16.55 -10.01
N THR A 157 15.64 17.81 -9.81
CA THR A 157 14.84 18.58 -10.75
C THR A 157 15.75 19.38 -11.70
N ASN A 158 15.17 20.25 -12.53
CA ASN A 158 15.93 21.20 -13.35
C ASN A 158 16.68 22.29 -12.53
N SER A 159 16.35 22.45 -11.26
CA SER A 159 16.78 23.59 -10.44
C SER A 159 17.41 23.18 -9.11
N VAL A 160 17.09 21.99 -8.60
CA VAL A 160 17.52 21.53 -7.28
C VAL A 160 17.96 20.07 -7.37
N LYS A 161 19.07 19.75 -6.70
CA LYS A 161 19.54 18.38 -6.46
C LYS A 161 19.52 18.08 -4.96
N LYS A 162 18.86 16.99 -4.56
CA LYS A 162 18.96 16.41 -3.22
C LYS A 162 19.83 15.15 -3.31
N ALA A 163 20.92 15.11 -2.57
CA ALA A 163 21.80 13.95 -2.47
C ALA A 163 21.67 13.32 -1.08
N TYR A 164 21.62 11.99 -1.03
CA TYR A 164 21.47 11.19 0.19
C TYR A 164 22.67 10.26 0.37
N SER A 165 23.25 10.28 1.57
CA SER A 165 24.33 9.39 1.95
C SER A 165 23.84 8.35 2.94
N PHE A 166 24.40 7.15 2.89
CA PHE A 166 24.07 6.05 3.78
C PHE A 166 25.33 5.44 4.40
N ASP A 167 25.20 4.89 5.60
CA ASP A 167 26.22 3.99 6.16
C ASP A 167 26.07 2.55 5.63
N ALA A 168 26.96 1.69 6.10
CA ALA A 168 26.99 0.27 5.72
C ALA A 168 25.78 -0.52 6.21
N THR A 169 25.06 -0.04 7.24
CA THR A 169 23.87 -0.72 7.81
C THR A 169 22.56 -0.15 7.29
N GLY A 170 22.60 0.75 6.30
CA GLY A 170 21.40 1.28 5.65
C GLY A 170 20.79 2.50 6.31
N ASN A 171 21.48 3.12 7.27
CA ASN A 171 21.04 4.37 7.85
C ASN A 171 21.38 5.53 6.92
N ARG A 172 20.40 6.41 6.65
CA ARG A 172 20.68 7.66 5.97
C ARG A 172 21.47 8.59 6.90
N THR A 173 22.68 8.95 6.53
CA THR A 173 23.59 9.78 7.35
C THR A 173 23.54 11.25 6.96
N GLN A 174 23.15 11.57 5.71
CA GLN A 174 23.09 12.94 5.25
C GLN A 174 22.01 13.12 4.18
N ARG A 175 21.43 14.33 4.13
CA ARG A 175 20.70 14.88 2.99
C ARG A 175 21.29 16.26 2.68
N THR A 176 21.77 16.48 1.47
CA THR A 176 22.24 17.80 1.01
C THR A 176 21.40 18.27 -0.16
N THR A 177 20.80 19.46 -0.02
CA THR A 177 20.06 20.14 -1.07
C THR A 177 20.97 21.19 -1.71
N THR A 178 21.12 21.13 -3.03
CA THR A 178 22.00 22.00 -3.82
C THR A 178 21.18 22.74 -4.87
N SER A 179 21.40 24.04 -5.00
CA SER A 179 20.89 24.83 -6.12
C SER A 179 21.71 24.52 -7.36
N LEU A 180 21.07 24.05 -8.43
CA LEU A 180 21.78 23.80 -9.70
C LEU A 180 22.14 25.09 -10.44
N ALA A 181 21.50 26.22 -10.10
CA ALA A 181 21.82 27.52 -10.69
C ALA A 181 23.13 28.11 -10.16
N THR A 182 23.43 27.90 -8.87
CA THR A 182 24.64 28.46 -8.22
C THR A 182 25.66 27.41 -7.85
N SER A 183 25.29 26.12 -7.87
CA SER A 183 26.07 24.99 -7.35
C SER A 183 26.33 25.03 -5.84
N ASP A 184 25.62 25.88 -5.10
CA ASP A 184 25.75 25.98 -3.64
C ASP A 184 24.83 25.01 -2.91
N ALA A 185 25.32 24.42 -1.82
CA ALA A 185 24.49 23.71 -0.86
C ALA A 185 23.60 24.72 -0.11
N THR A 186 22.29 24.63 -0.31
CA THR A 186 21.31 25.52 0.33
C THR A 186 20.78 24.96 1.65
N ASP A 187 20.83 23.64 1.82
CA ASP A 187 20.48 22.94 3.07
C ASP A 187 21.33 21.68 3.20
N THR A 188 21.77 21.35 4.42
CA THR A 188 22.42 20.08 4.73
C THR A 188 21.93 19.57 6.07
N GLN A 189 21.25 18.43 6.03
CA GLN A 189 20.88 17.66 7.21
C GLN A 189 21.91 16.56 7.44
N SER A 190 22.48 16.51 8.65
CA SER A 190 23.35 15.42 9.10
C SER A 190 22.65 14.61 10.20
N LEU A 191 22.67 13.29 10.07
CA LEU A 191 22.03 12.32 10.95
C LEU A 191 23.11 11.42 11.55
N ASN A 192 23.25 11.43 12.88
CA ASN A 192 24.25 10.60 13.57
C ASN A 192 23.58 9.48 14.34
N TYR A 193 24.28 8.36 14.42
CA TYR A 193 23.76 7.11 14.94
C TYR A 193 24.60 6.61 16.11
N ALA A 194 24.01 5.78 16.97
CA ALA A 194 24.77 5.05 17.97
C ALA A 194 25.76 4.09 17.30
N SER A 195 26.92 3.85 17.91
CA SER A 195 27.96 2.99 17.32
C SER A 195 27.63 1.50 17.32
N ASP A 196 26.62 1.09 18.08
CA ASP A 196 26.24 -0.29 18.36
C ASP A 196 24.83 -0.64 17.87
N SER A 197 24.12 0.31 17.24
CA SER A 197 22.73 0.14 16.84
C SER A 197 22.31 1.16 15.77
N ASN A 198 21.15 0.93 15.14
CA ASN A 198 20.58 1.85 14.16
C ASN A 198 19.85 3.06 14.79
N ARG A 199 20.04 3.34 16.08
CA ARG A 199 19.32 4.41 16.81
C ARG A 199 19.86 5.79 16.41
N LEU A 200 18.98 6.71 15.98
CA LEU A 200 19.34 8.10 15.66
C LEU A 200 19.63 8.87 16.94
N THR A 201 20.86 9.31 17.16
CA THR A 201 21.28 10.00 18.39
C THR A 201 21.28 11.52 18.26
N SER A 202 21.45 12.06 17.04
CA SER A 202 21.35 13.51 16.80
C SER A 202 21.00 13.87 15.36
N ILE A 203 20.41 15.06 15.21
CA ILE A 203 20.12 15.72 13.93
C ILE A 203 20.85 17.06 13.95
N ASN A 204 21.71 17.32 12.96
CA ASN A 204 22.50 18.56 12.86
C ASN A 204 23.27 18.88 14.16
N GLY A 205 23.83 17.85 14.81
CA GLY A 205 24.55 17.97 16.08
C GLY A 205 23.66 18.15 17.32
N SER A 206 22.35 18.33 17.16
CA SER A 206 21.40 18.40 18.28
C SER A 206 20.97 17.00 18.71
N THR A 207 21.21 16.65 19.98
CA THR A 207 20.82 15.36 20.54
C THR A 207 19.33 15.11 20.39
N LEU A 208 18.99 13.88 19.99
CA LEU A 208 17.62 13.42 19.85
C LEU A 208 17.29 12.43 20.98
N PRO A 209 16.51 12.84 21.99
CA PRO A 209 16.18 11.99 23.14
C PRO A 209 15.40 10.74 22.73
N MET A 210 15.68 9.63 23.41
CA MET A 210 15.01 8.34 23.21
C MET A 210 14.81 7.61 24.55
N ASP A 211 13.85 6.70 24.60
CA ASP A 211 13.68 5.77 25.72
C ASP A 211 14.59 4.55 25.61
N ALA A 212 14.54 3.63 26.58
CA ALA A 212 15.37 2.43 26.60
C ALA A 212 15.07 1.46 25.43
N ALA A 213 13.83 1.48 24.92
CA ALA A 213 13.42 0.68 23.75
C ALA A 213 13.94 1.30 22.43
N GLY A 214 14.36 2.56 22.46
CA GLY A 214 14.86 3.31 21.30
C GLY A 214 13.77 4.13 20.61
N ASN A 215 12.62 4.34 21.24
CA ASN A 215 11.59 5.23 20.70
C ASN A 215 11.99 6.68 20.96
N HIS A 216 11.88 7.55 19.97
CA HIS A 216 12.19 8.97 20.16
C HIS A 216 11.19 9.63 21.09
N THR A 217 11.67 10.27 22.15
CA THR A 217 10.82 10.94 23.15
C THR A 217 10.68 12.42 22.89
N GLN A 218 11.45 13.02 21.98
CA GLN A 218 11.24 14.38 21.51
C GLN A 218 11.57 14.54 20.02
N ILE A 219 10.67 15.14 19.25
CA ILE A 219 10.86 15.49 17.83
C ILE A 219 10.15 16.82 17.55
N ASN A 220 10.76 17.74 16.78
CA ASN A 220 10.14 19.01 16.35
C ASN A 220 9.53 19.84 17.49
N GLY A 221 10.20 19.89 18.65
CA GLY A 221 9.71 20.61 19.84
C GLY A 221 8.52 19.96 20.53
N ARG A 222 8.20 18.71 20.20
CA ARG A 222 7.13 17.90 20.81
C ARG A 222 7.75 16.80 21.63
N ARG A 223 7.25 16.62 22.87
CA ARG A 223 7.60 15.46 23.70
C ARG A 223 6.55 14.37 23.52
N PHE A 224 7.03 13.15 23.40
CA PHE A 224 6.25 11.93 23.21
C PHE A 224 6.36 11.02 24.43
N THR A 225 5.28 10.34 24.73
CA THR A 225 5.25 9.20 25.66
C THR A 225 4.72 7.98 24.93
N TYR A 226 5.13 6.79 25.40
CA TYR A 226 4.75 5.52 24.81
C TYR A 226 4.03 4.66 25.85
N ASP A 227 3.09 3.84 25.41
CA ASP A 227 2.44 2.85 26.26
C ASP A 227 3.31 1.61 26.47
N SER A 228 2.82 0.65 27.25
CA SER A 228 3.54 -0.60 27.55
C SER A 228 3.75 -1.50 26.33
N GLN A 229 3.09 -1.23 25.19
CA GLN A 229 3.28 -1.92 23.92
C GLN A 229 4.22 -1.14 22.98
N GLY A 230 4.86 -0.07 23.46
CA GLY A 230 5.75 0.77 22.66
C GLY A 230 5.02 1.67 21.66
N ARG A 231 3.70 1.87 21.81
CA ARG A 231 2.91 2.71 20.90
C ARG A 231 2.86 4.14 21.40
N LEU A 232 2.97 5.11 20.48
CA LEU A 232 2.89 6.54 20.82
C LEU A 232 1.55 6.82 21.51
N SER A 233 1.58 7.24 22.77
CA SER A 233 0.40 7.32 23.62
C SER A 233 -0.02 8.74 23.95
N GLU A 234 0.93 9.67 24.14
CA GLU A 234 0.63 11.08 24.38
C GLU A 234 1.66 12.00 23.73
N VAL A 235 1.21 13.22 23.42
CA VAL A 235 2.05 14.28 22.85
C VAL A 235 1.90 15.56 23.63
N TYR A 236 3.04 16.18 23.93
CA TYR A 236 3.14 17.42 24.66
C TYR A 236 3.85 18.49 23.83
N GLN A 237 3.35 19.71 23.89
CA GLN A 237 3.98 20.90 23.33
C GLN A 237 4.57 21.76 24.46
N ALA A 238 5.69 22.44 24.18
CA ALA A 238 6.49 23.15 25.18
C ALA A 238 6.85 22.26 26.39
N ASN A 239 6.99 20.95 26.14
CA ASN A 239 7.27 19.89 27.10
C ASN A 239 6.21 19.60 28.19
N ILE A 240 5.28 20.53 28.44
CA ILE A 240 4.35 20.46 29.59
C ILE A 240 2.87 20.39 29.20
N TYR A 241 2.48 20.92 28.05
CA TYR A 241 1.06 20.96 27.66
C TYR A 241 0.73 19.74 26.83
N LYS A 242 -0.04 18.79 27.38
CA LYS A 242 -0.57 17.68 26.58
C LYS A 242 -1.50 18.27 25.52
N ILE A 243 -1.23 17.98 24.25
CA ILE A 243 -2.02 18.42 23.09
C ILE A 243 -2.75 17.27 22.41
N ALA A 244 -2.29 16.03 22.62
CA ALA A 244 -3.00 14.84 22.19
C ALA A 244 -2.73 13.61 23.07
N ASP A 245 -3.68 12.68 23.06
CA ASP A 245 -3.42 11.29 23.41
C ASP A 245 -4.13 10.31 22.48
N TYR A 246 -3.63 9.07 22.47
CA TYR A 246 -4.04 8.03 21.55
C TYR A 246 -4.44 6.74 22.28
N LYS A 247 -5.33 5.98 21.66
CA LYS A 247 -5.68 4.61 22.09
C LYS A 247 -5.64 3.66 20.92
N TYR A 248 -5.21 2.43 21.20
CA TYR A 248 -5.06 1.36 20.23
C TYR A 248 -5.92 0.16 20.62
N ASN A 249 -6.41 -0.58 19.63
CA ASN A 249 -7.02 -1.89 19.88
C ASN A 249 -5.95 -2.99 19.95
N ALA A 250 -6.37 -4.22 20.27
CA ALA A 250 -5.48 -5.37 20.36
C ALA A 250 -4.80 -5.75 19.03
N LEU A 251 -5.33 -5.27 17.89
CA LEU A 251 -4.71 -5.44 16.57
C LEU A 251 -3.63 -4.39 16.30
N GLY A 252 -3.45 -3.39 17.17
CA GLY A 252 -2.49 -2.30 17.00
C GLY A 252 -3.01 -1.13 16.15
N GLN A 253 -4.30 -1.12 15.79
CA GLN A 253 -4.90 -0.01 15.07
C GLN A 253 -5.11 1.17 16.01
N ARG A 254 -4.82 2.39 15.58
CA ARG A 254 -5.18 3.59 16.33
C ARG A 254 -6.67 3.77 16.20
N ILE A 255 -7.35 3.66 17.32
CA ILE A 255 -8.80 3.65 17.35
C ILE A 255 -9.31 5.00 17.87
N ILE A 256 -8.63 5.63 18.84
CA ILE A 256 -9.01 6.96 19.38
C ILE A 256 -7.82 7.92 19.30
N LYS A 257 -8.12 9.17 18.98
CA LYS A 257 -7.28 10.33 19.23
C LYS A 257 -8.08 11.40 19.97
N ARG A 258 -7.55 11.91 21.07
CA ARG A 258 -8.13 13.03 21.82
C ARG A 258 -7.21 14.23 21.67
N ALA A 259 -7.75 15.38 21.29
CA ALA A 259 -7.01 16.62 21.15
C ALA A 259 -7.36 17.59 22.28
N TYR A 260 -6.37 18.30 22.80
CA TYR A 260 -6.52 19.19 23.96
C TYR A 260 -6.19 20.63 23.61
N VAL A 261 -6.93 21.56 24.22
CA VAL A 261 -6.65 22.99 24.15
C VAL A 261 -5.35 23.27 24.90
N MET A 262 -4.41 23.92 24.20
CA MET A 262 -3.11 24.27 24.75
C MET A 262 -3.28 25.18 25.98
N GLY A 263 -2.55 24.89 27.05
CA GLY A 263 -2.56 25.71 28.27
C GLY A 263 -3.67 25.38 29.29
N SER A 264 -4.75 24.70 28.91
CA SER A 264 -5.89 24.45 29.82
C SER A 264 -6.20 22.98 30.10
N GLN A 265 -5.63 22.05 29.31
CA GLN A 265 -5.98 20.62 29.35
C GLN A 265 -7.48 20.34 29.11
N ALA A 266 -8.25 21.36 28.70
CA ALA A 266 -9.62 21.18 28.26
C ALA A 266 -9.61 20.38 26.96
N LEU A 267 -10.54 19.45 26.83
CA LEU A 267 -10.63 18.66 25.63
C LEU A 267 -11.20 19.50 24.48
N ALA A 268 -10.48 19.58 23.38
CA ALA A 268 -10.91 20.28 22.16
C ALA A 268 -11.84 19.39 21.31
N GLY A 269 -11.56 18.09 21.28
CA GLY A 269 -12.37 17.12 20.56
C GLY A 269 -11.77 15.72 20.54
N THR A 270 -12.53 14.78 20.01
CA THR A 270 -12.16 13.37 19.89
C THR A 270 -12.34 12.92 18.45
N ILE A 271 -11.42 12.08 17.98
CA ILE A 271 -11.45 11.44 16.67
C ILE A 271 -11.48 9.93 16.89
N THR A 272 -12.42 9.25 16.26
CA THR A 272 -12.46 7.78 16.18
C THR A 272 -12.10 7.33 14.77
N TYR A 273 -11.45 6.18 14.64
CA TYR A 273 -10.96 5.67 13.36
C TYR A 273 -11.65 4.36 12.98
N LEU A 274 -11.98 4.21 11.70
CA LEU A 274 -12.62 3.02 11.14
C LEU A 274 -11.67 2.28 10.22
N TYR A 275 -11.57 0.98 10.42
CA TYR A 275 -10.75 0.08 9.63
C TYR A 275 -11.62 -1.01 9.01
N ASP A 276 -11.27 -1.42 7.79
CA ASP A 276 -11.82 -2.62 7.17
C ASP A 276 -11.25 -3.90 7.82
N PRO A 277 -11.73 -5.10 7.47
CA PRO A 277 -11.24 -6.35 8.07
C PRO A 277 -9.76 -6.66 7.77
N SER A 278 -9.19 -6.08 6.72
CA SER A 278 -7.76 -6.20 6.40
C SER A 278 -6.88 -5.24 7.21
N GLY A 279 -7.51 -4.30 7.93
CA GLY A 279 -6.86 -3.25 8.69
C GLY A 279 -6.54 -2.00 7.88
N LYS A 280 -7.17 -1.81 6.72
CA LYS A 280 -7.07 -0.56 5.95
C LYS A 280 -7.91 0.52 6.61
N LEU A 281 -7.35 1.72 6.78
CA LEU A 281 -8.11 2.86 7.29
C LEU A 281 -9.11 3.34 6.24
N ILE A 282 -10.40 3.31 6.58
CA ILE A 282 -11.51 3.65 5.68
C ILE A 282 -12.32 4.86 6.13
N GLY A 283 -12.06 5.38 7.34
CA GLY A 283 -12.63 6.66 7.74
C GLY A 283 -12.24 7.10 9.15
N GLN A 284 -12.66 8.31 9.48
CA GLN A 284 -12.54 8.90 10.80
C GLN A 284 -13.77 9.76 11.11
N THR A 285 -14.23 9.72 12.35
CA THR A 285 -15.37 10.51 12.84
C THR A 285 -14.89 11.49 13.89
N PHE A 286 -15.34 12.74 13.79
CA PHE A 286 -14.98 13.84 14.66
C PHE A 286 -16.09 14.17 15.65
N TYR A 287 -15.68 14.44 16.88
CA TYR A 287 -16.54 14.81 18.00
C TYR A 287 -15.98 16.07 18.65
N ASP A 288 -16.85 16.97 19.11
CA ASP A 288 -16.44 18.15 19.87
C ASP A 288 -16.02 17.81 21.32
N GLY A 289 -15.60 18.83 22.07
CA GLY A 289 -15.19 18.68 23.48
C GLY A 289 -16.29 18.13 24.40
N ASN A 290 -17.56 18.28 24.04
CA ASN A 290 -18.71 17.75 24.78
C ASN A 290 -19.08 16.32 24.35
N GLY A 291 -18.42 15.80 23.32
CA GLY A 291 -18.68 14.48 22.75
C GLY A 291 -19.78 14.47 21.70
N GLN A 292 -20.27 15.62 21.22
CA GLN A 292 -21.24 15.65 20.12
C GLN A 292 -20.55 15.27 18.81
N LYS A 293 -21.14 14.36 18.03
CA LYS A 293 -20.67 13.99 16.69
C LYS A 293 -20.87 15.18 15.73
N THR A 294 -19.79 15.68 15.12
CA THR A 294 -19.80 16.91 14.30
C THR A 294 -19.60 16.64 12.82
N SER A 295 -18.59 15.85 12.47
CA SER A 295 -18.30 15.51 11.07
C SER A 295 -17.60 14.16 10.93
N GLY A 296 -17.44 13.68 9.71
CA GLY A 296 -16.72 12.46 9.38
C GLY A 296 -16.02 12.59 8.03
N GLN A 297 -14.87 11.93 7.90
CA GLN A 297 -14.13 11.80 6.65
C GLN A 297 -14.00 10.32 6.33
N TYR A 298 -14.49 9.91 5.16
CA TYR A 298 -14.47 8.52 4.70
C TYR A 298 -13.70 8.42 3.40
N TRP A 299 -12.84 7.41 3.29
CA TRP A 299 -12.06 7.13 2.09
C TRP A 299 -12.58 5.85 1.44
N PHE A 300 -12.85 5.94 0.14
CA PHE A 300 -13.35 4.83 -0.65
C PHE A 300 -12.28 4.34 -1.61
N TRP A 301 -12.15 3.02 -1.72
CA TRP A 301 -11.00 2.39 -2.36
C TRP A 301 -11.44 1.45 -3.48
N LEU A 302 -10.67 1.43 -4.57
CA LEU A 302 -10.58 0.35 -5.53
C LEU A 302 -9.38 -0.49 -5.15
N ASP A 303 -9.62 -1.59 -4.45
CA ASP A 303 -8.57 -2.38 -3.84
C ASP A 303 -7.63 -1.49 -3.00
N ASN A 304 -6.37 -1.27 -3.40
CA ASN A 304 -5.42 -0.37 -2.70
C ASN A 304 -5.39 1.08 -3.22
N MET A 305 -6.11 1.40 -4.28
CA MET A 305 -6.19 2.74 -4.85
C MET A 305 -7.30 3.57 -4.20
N PRO A 306 -7.00 4.67 -3.50
CA PRO A 306 -8.02 5.59 -3.00
C PRO A 306 -8.69 6.30 -4.17
N LEU A 307 -10.01 6.16 -4.29
CA LEU A 307 -10.81 6.76 -5.37
C LEU A 307 -11.38 8.12 -4.98
N ALA A 308 -11.81 8.26 -3.72
CA ALA A 308 -12.54 9.44 -3.28
C ALA A 308 -12.48 9.64 -1.76
N GLN A 309 -12.66 10.88 -1.34
CA GLN A 309 -12.91 11.27 0.05
C GLN A 309 -14.29 11.90 0.15
N LEU A 310 -15.08 11.47 1.13
CA LEU A 310 -16.34 12.09 1.51
C LEU A 310 -16.18 12.76 2.87
N THR A 311 -16.41 14.07 2.92
CA THR A 311 -16.62 14.80 4.16
C THR A 311 -18.12 14.88 4.41
N ALA A 312 -18.61 14.33 5.52
CA ALA A 312 -20.00 14.42 5.95
C ALA A 312 -20.09 15.26 7.23
N ASN A 313 -21.01 16.22 7.28
CA ASN A 313 -21.35 16.94 8.51
C ASN A 313 -22.60 16.32 9.11
N PHE A 314 -22.65 16.27 10.44
CA PHE A 314 -23.74 15.65 11.18
C PHE A 314 -24.63 16.68 11.87
N SER A 315 -25.92 16.38 11.98
CA SER A 315 -26.84 17.10 12.85
C SER A 315 -26.60 16.72 14.32
N THR A 316 -27.25 17.42 15.25
CA THR A 316 -27.23 17.04 16.68
C THR A 316 -27.79 15.63 16.93
N LEU A 317 -28.65 15.15 16.04
CA LEU A 317 -29.21 13.79 16.06
C LEU A 317 -28.27 12.74 15.42
N GLY A 318 -27.12 13.14 14.88
CA GLY A 318 -26.14 12.24 14.27
C GLY A 318 -26.43 11.84 12.82
N GLU A 319 -27.44 12.46 12.19
CA GLU A 319 -27.80 12.27 10.78
C GLU A 319 -26.92 13.13 9.86
N VAL A 320 -26.67 12.69 8.63
CA VAL A 320 -25.90 13.48 7.65
C VAL A 320 -26.71 14.73 7.24
N SER A 321 -26.23 15.92 7.61
CA SER A 321 -26.87 17.20 7.29
C SER A 321 -26.35 17.80 5.98
N SER A 322 -25.07 17.57 5.66
CA SER A 322 -24.46 17.97 4.39
C SER A 322 -23.25 17.09 4.09
N SER A 323 -22.84 17.03 2.81
CA SER A 323 -21.68 16.23 2.40
C SER A 323 -20.94 16.85 1.22
N LYS A 324 -19.61 16.76 1.21
CA LYS A 324 -18.73 17.10 0.08
C LYS A 324 -17.97 15.85 -0.36
N LEU A 325 -18.15 15.44 -1.61
CA LEU A 325 -17.42 14.36 -2.25
C LEU A 325 -16.32 14.95 -3.14
N ILE A 326 -15.09 14.47 -2.99
CA ILE A 326 -13.96 14.80 -3.86
C ILE A 326 -13.32 13.51 -4.38
N TYR A 327 -12.77 13.56 -5.58
CA TYR A 327 -12.11 12.44 -6.24
C TYR A 327 -10.61 12.55 -6.06
N LEU A 328 -9.97 11.42 -5.71
CA LEU A 328 -8.54 11.34 -5.43
C LEU A 328 -7.83 10.71 -6.62
N HIS A 329 -6.77 11.37 -7.08
CA HIS A 329 -5.93 10.91 -8.19
C HIS A 329 -4.53 10.61 -7.67
N VAL A 330 -4.02 9.44 -8.05
CA VAL A 330 -2.88 8.82 -7.36
C VAL A 330 -1.67 8.64 -8.27
N ASP A 331 -0.48 8.50 -7.69
CA ASP A 331 0.72 8.09 -8.42
C ASP A 331 0.80 6.56 -8.60
N HIS A 332 1.95 6.08 -9.06
CA HIS A 332 2.26 4.67 -9.30
C HIS A 332 2.24 3.82 -8.04
N LEU A 333 2.40 4.41 -6.85
CA LEU A 333 2.30 3.72 -5.55
C LEU A 333 0.89 3.78 -4.98
N ASN A 334 -0.06 4.38 -5.69
CA ASN A 334 -1.38 4.74 -5.20
C ASN A 334 -1.37 5.81 -4.09
N THR A 335 -0.34 6.66 -4.05
CA THR A 335 -0.29 7.83 -3.16
C THR A 335 -1.17 8.94 -3.77
N PRO A 336 -2.12 9.53 -3.03
CA PRO A 336 -2.87 10.69 -3.51
C PRO A 336 -1.93 11.86 -3.85
N ARG A 337 -1.99 12.35 -5.09
CA ARG A 337 -1.21 13.50 -5.57
C ARG A 337 -2.06 14.69 -5.95
N LEU A 338 -3.30 14.46 -6.41
CA LEU A 338 -4.25 15.48 -6.80
C LEU A 338 -5.64 15.13 -6.26
N ALA A 339 -6.48 16.14 -6.05
CA ALA A 339 -7.89 15.91 -5.80
C ALA A 339 -8.78 16.93 -6.53
N THR A 340 -9.89 16.45 -7.07
CA THR A 340 -10.83 17.28 -7.83
C THR A 340 -12.26 17.15 -7.33
N ASP A 341 -13.07 18.18 -7.55
CA ASP A 341 -14.51 18.13 -7.26
C ASP A 341 -15.34 17.55 -8.43
N SER A 342 -16.67 17.66 -8.32
CA SER A 342 -17.61 17.24 -9.35
C SER A 342 -17.57 18.08 -10.64
N THR A 343 -16.99 19.28 -10.58
CA THR A 343 -16.79 20.16 -11.75
C THR A 343 -15.42 19.97 -12.40
N GLN A 344 -14.63 19.01 -11.89
CA GLN A 344 -13.25 18.73 -12.30
C GLN A 344 -12.24 19.82 -11.89
N ALA A 345 -12.63 20.76 -11.03
CA ALA A 345 -11.72 21.75 -10.48
C ALA A 345 -10.68 21.09 -9.56
N LEU A 346 -9.41 21.47 -9.69
CA LEU A 346 -8.31 20.98 -8.85
C LEU A 346 -8.34 21.70 -7.50
N LEU A 347 -8.68 20.98 -6.43
CA LEU A 347 -8.84 21.55 -5.09
C LEU A 347 -7.58 21.41 -4.22
N TRP A 348 -6.81 20.36 -4.46
CA TRP A 348 -5.69 19.97 -3.61
C TRP A 348 -4.62 19.29 -4.45
N ARG A 349 -3.35 19.54 -4.12
CA ARG A 349 -2.22 18.82 -4.72
C ARG A 349 -1.05 18.69 -3.76
N TRP A 350 -0.25 17.63 -3.93
CA TRP A 350 0.90 17.36 -3.06
C TRP A 350 2.16 16.94 -3.83
N ASN A 351 3.01 17.92 -4.09
CA ASN A 351 4.33 17.75 -4.68
C ASN A 351 5.39 17.52 -3.60
N SER A 352 5.39 16.34 -2.99
CA SER A 352 6.42 15.96 -2.02
C SER A 352 7.71 15.54 -2.71
N ASP A 353 8.82 15.54 -1.98
CA ASP A 353 10.00 14.78 -2.39
C ASP A 353 9.78 13.26 -2.23
N ALA A 354 10.77 12.47 -2.65
CA ALA A 354 10.71 11.01 -2.63
C ALA A 354 10.47 10.43 -1.23
N TYR A 355 10.87 11.11 -0.15
CA TYR A 355 10.65 10.65 1.23
C TYR A 355 9.38 11.24 1.87
N GLY A 356 8.59 12.01 1.11
CA GLY A 356 7.33 12.57 1.57
C GLY A 356 7.48 13.92 2.29
N VAL A 357 8.60 14.62 2.13
CA VAL A 357 8.78 15.99 2.64
C VAL A 357 8.10 16.97 1.71
N GLY A 358 7.32 17.89 2.28
CA GLY A 358 6.58 18.93 1.58
C GLY A 358 5.16 19.02 2.09
N ALA A 359 4.64 20.23 2.27
CA ALA A 359 3.24 20.43 2.62
C ALA A 359 2.37 20.34 1.35
N PRO A 360 1.15 19.78 1.43
CA PRO A 360 0.21 19.91 0.34
C PRO A 360 -0.25 21.36 0.17
N GLU A 361 -0.59 21.71 -1.07
CA GLU A 361 -1.36 22.92 -1.37
C GLU A 361 -2.84 22.59 -1.24
N GLU A 362 -3.47 23.12 -0.21
CA GLU A 362 -4.86 22.80 0.14
C GLU A 362 -5.90 23.72 -0.54
N ASP A 363 -5.47 24.76 -1.25
CA ASP A 363 -6.34 25.72 -1.96
C ASP A 363 -5.79 25.93 -3.37
N ALA A 364 -5.79 24.85 -4.16
CA ALA A 364 -5.17 24.86 -5.50
C ALA A 364 -6.01 25.62 -6.55
N ASP A 365 -7.29 25.87 -6.28
CA ASP A 365 -8.21 26.67 -7.08
C ASP A 365 -8.23 28.15 -6.66
N GLY A 366 -7.64 28.51 -5.51
CA GLY A 366 -7.44 29.88 -5.06
C GLY A 366 -8.72 30.59 -4.62
N ASP A 367 -9.72 29.83 -4.17
CA ASP A 367 -11.01 30.36 -3.73
C ASP A 367 -11.04 30.75 -2.24
N GLY A 368 -9.93 30.53 -1.53
CA GLY A 368 -9.77 30.80 -0.11
C GLY A 368 -10.31 29.68 0.79
N LYS A 369 -10.76 28.54 0.25
CA LYS A 369 -11.31 27.41 1.01
C LYS A 369 -10.44 26.17 0.91
N ALA A 370 -9.63 25.97 1.95
CA ALA A 370 -8.79 24.79 2.06
C ALA A 370 -9.57 23.47 2.01
N THR A 371 -9.11 22.54 1.17
CA THR A 371 -9.51 21.14 1.12
C THR A 371 -8.41 20.30 1.76
N SER A 372 -8.68 19.71 2.92
CA SER A 372 -7.66 18.90 3.62
C SER A 372 -7.79 17.41 3.31
N ILE A 373 -6.66 16.79 2.97
CA ILE A 373 -6.51 15.35 2.77
C ILE A 373 -5.34 14.87 3.65
N ALA A 374 -5.65 13.99 4.60
CA ALA A 374 -4.68 13.48 5.57
C ALA A 374 -3.86 12.30 5.03
N LEU A 375 -4.33 11.59 4.00
CA LEU A 375 -3.61 10.46 3.41
C LEU A 375 -2.20 10.90 2.93
N ARG A 376 -1.20 10.04 3.17
CA ARG A 376 0.18 10.20 2.69
C ARG A 376 0.55 8.97 1.88
N PHE A 377 1.77 8.45 2.00
CA PHE A 377 2.13 7.17 1.38
C PHE A 377 1.17 6.04 1.79
N PRO A 378 1.12 4.93 1.04
CA PRO A 378 0.21 3.83 1.35
C PRO A 378 0.27 3.40 2.82
N GLY A 379 -0.89 3.32 3.47
CA GLY A 379 -1.02 3.02 4.91
C GLY A 379 -0.90 4.21 5.86
N GLN A 380 -0.49 5.38 5.37
CA GLN A 380 -0.14 6.52 6.20
C GLN A 380 -1.20 7.62 6.22
N ILE A 381 -1.41 8.21 7.41
CA ILE A 381 -2.10 9.49 7.56
C ILE A 381 -1.27 10.49 8.35
N TYR A 382 -1.19 11.71 7.86
CA TYR A 382 -0.54 12.82 8.55
C TYR A 382 -1.29 13.18 9.83
N ASP A 383 -0.55 13.29 10.93
CA ASP A 383 -1.08 13.72 12.22
C ASP A 383 -0.50 15.08 12.60
N ALA A 384 -1.34 16.12 12.57
CA ALA A 384 -0.94 17.48 12.90
C ALA A 384 -0.41 17.65 14.34
N GLN A 385 -0.79 16.79 15.31
CA GLN A 385 -0.34 16.85 16.70
C GLN A 385 0.99 16.13 16.93
N THR A 386 1.40 15.21 16.04
CA THR A 386 2.77 14.63 16.06
C THR A 386 3.72 15.26 15.05
N GLN A 387 3.20 15.82 13.94
CA GLN A 387 3.95 16.28 12.76
C GLN A 387 4.67 15.10 12.08
N LEU A 388 4.17 13.89 12.35
CA LEU A 388 4.58 12.63 11.77
C LEU A 388 3.41 12.06 10.98
N SER A 389 3.69 11.02 10.22
CA SER A 389 2.67 10.23 9.56
C SER A 389 2.42 8.96 10.38
N TYR A 390 1.23 8.84 10.94
CA TYR A 390 0.80 7.59 11.58
C TYR A 390 0.72 6.49 10.52
N ASN A 391 1.45 5.39 10.74
CA ASN A 391 1.52 4.24 9.83
C ASN A 391 1.27 2.93 10.59
N TYR A 392 0.00 2.72 10.96
CA TYR A 392 -0.51 1.55 11.64
C TYR A 392 0.25 1.15 12.91
N TYR A 393 1.37 0.41 12.82
CA TYR A 393 2.19 -0.02 13.96
C TYR A 393 3.27 0.98 14.39
N ARG A 394 3.67 1.89 13.50
CA ARG A 394 4.74 2.88 13.74
C ARG A 394 4.33 4.28 13.28
N ASP A 395 5.13 5.28 13.63
CA ASP A 395 5.00 6.66 13.17
C ASP A 395 6.22 7.00 12.30
N TYR A 396 5.97 7.45 11.07
CA TYR A 396 6.97 7.77 10.07
C TYR A 396 7.34 9.25 10.11
N ASN A 397 8.64 9.55 10.16
CA ASN A 397 9.15 10.91 10.01
C ASN A 397 9.68 11.10 8.58
N PRO A 398 8.98 11.85 7.71
CA PRO A 398 9.43 12.09 6.35
C PRO A 398 10.75 12.88 6.30
N ASP A 399 10.98 13.78 7.26
CA ASP A 399 12.18 14.62 7.23
C ASP A 399 13.45 13.80 7.44
N THR A 400 13.44 12.80 8.32
CA THR A 400 14.56 11.86 8.53
C THR A 400 14.47 10.60 7.67
N GLY A 401 13.36 10.37 6.96
CA GLY A 401 13.16 9.27 6.02
C GLY A 401 13.03 7.89 6.71
N ARG A 402 12.51 7.84 7.93
CA ARG A 402 12.52 6.64 8.77
C ARG A 402 11.43 6.63 9.85
N TYR A 403 11.23 5.49 10.48
CA TYR A 403 10.34 5.35 11.64
C TYR A 403 10.98 5.88 12.92
N VAL A 404 10.13 6.35 13.84
CA VAL A 404 10.54 6.90 15.15
C VAL A 404 10.52 5.84 16.27
N GLN A 405 9.97 4.66 15.98
CA GLN A 405 10.05 3.45 16.81
C GLN A 405 10.81 2.35 16.05
N SER A 406 11.45 1.45 16.80
CA SER A 406 11.98 0.21 16.24
C SER A 406 10.84 -0.68 15.76
N ASP A 407 11.10 -1.51 14.76
CA ASP A 407 10.15 -2.47 14.22
C ASP A 407 9.63 -3.43 15.31
N PRO A 408 8.30 -3.50 15.54
CA PRO A 408 7.73 -4.44 16.51
C PRO A 408 7.94 -5.91 16.16
N ILE A 409 8.18 -6.25 14.89
CA ILE A 409 8.55 -7.62 14.48
C ILE A 409 10.08 -7.84 14.45
N GLY A 410 10.85 -6.87 14.96
CA GLY A 410 12.31 -6.93 15.04
C GLY A 410 12.98 -7.10 13.68
N LEU A 411 13.95 -8.00 13.60
CA LEU A 411 14.71 -8.26 12.38
C LEU A 411 13.87 -8.92 11.27
N GLY A 412 12.64 -9.36 11.56
CA GLY A 412 11.69 -9.83 10.55
C GLY A 412 11.24 -8.74 9.57
N GLY A 413 11.41 -7.46 9.93
CA GLY A 413 11.17 -6.30 9.05
C GLY A 413 12.42 -5.83 8.29
N GLY A 414 13.59 -6.42 8.56
CA GLY A 414 14.89 -6.05 7.99
C GLY A 414 15.95 -5.74 9.05
N LEU A 415 17.22 -5.72 8.64
CA LEU A 415 18.37 -5.49 9.53
C LEU A 415 18.36 -4.08 10.17
N ASN A 416 17.84 -3.10 9.44
CA ASN A 416 17.56 -1.78 9.98
C ASN A 416 16.10 -1.70 10.43
N THR A 417 15.86 -1.96 11.72
CA THR A 417 14.51 -1.97 12.31
C THR A 417 13.83 -0.60 12.33
N PHE A 418 14.50 0.47 11.90
CA PHE A 418 13.90 1.80 11.79
C PHE A 418 13.76 2.26 10.34
N GLY A 419 14.38 1.55 9.40
CA GLY A 419 14.39 1.92 7.99
C GLY A 419 12.99 1.98 7.41
N TYR A 420 12.75 2.95 6.53
CA TYR A 420 11.56 2.96 5.69
C TYR A 420 11.90 2.35 4.35
N VAL A 421 11.15 1.31 3.95
CA VAL A 421 11.11 0.78 2.57
C VAL A 421 12.46 0.55 1.91
N LEU A 422 13.41 0.01 2.69
CA LEU A 422 14.78 -0.29 2.26
C LEU A 422 15.53 0.91 1.66
N GLY A 423 15.12 2.14 1.97
CA GLY A 423 15.70 3.35 1.40
C GLY A 423 15.24 3.69 -0.02
N ASN A 424 14.25 2.98 -0.58
CA ASN A 424 13.70 3.24 -1.91
C ASN A 424 12.17 3.48 -1.88
N PRO A 425 11.75 4.68 -1.47
CA PRO A 425 10.33 5.05 -1.35
C PRO A 425 9.61 5.27 -2.69
N LEU A 426 10.32 5.16 -3.81
CA LEU A 426 9.73 5.23 -5.14
C LEU A 426 9.32 3.84 -5.67
N LYS A 427 9.88 2.76 -5.12
CA LYS A 427 9.62 1.39 -5.57
C LYS A 427 8.79 0.59 -4.58
N TYR A 428 8.99 0.82 -3.29
CA TYR A 428 8.43 0.01 -2.22
C TYR A 428 7.47 0.81 -1.34
N THR A 429 6.57 0.09 -0.67
CA THR A 429 5.60 0.65 0.27
C THR A 429 5.62 -0.18 1.55
N ASP A 430 5.19 0.41 2.67
CA ASP A 430 5.00 -0.32 3.92
C ASP A 430 3.63 0.06 4.50
N PRO A 431 2.53 -0.54 4.02
CA PRO A 431 1.17 -0.13 4.39
C PRO A 431 0.79 -0.39 5.86
N LYS A 432 1.61 -1.13 6.60
CA LYS A 432 1.38 -1.48 8.00
C LYS A 432 2.46 -0.91 8.93
N GLY A 433 3.57 -0.40 8.41
CA GLY A 433 4.68 -0.05 9.28
C GLY A 433 5.29 -1.27 9.98
N LEU A 434 5.47 -2.41 9.30
CA LEU A 434 6.08 -3.64 9.89
C LEU A 434 7.11 -4.32 8.99
N ASN A 435 6.89 -4.32 7.69
CA ASN A 435 7.84 -4.90 6.76
C ASN A 435 7.61 -4.20 5.43
N PRO A 436 8.68 -3.84 4.71
CA PRO A 436 8.57 -3.49 3.31
C PRO A 436 8.19 -4.72 2.49
N LEU A 437 6.92 -5.16 2.57
CA LEU A 437 6.44 -6.25 1.73
C LEU A 437 6.49 -5.80 0.27
N ALA A 438 7.22 -6.62 -0.48
CA ALA A 438 7.60 -6.51 -1.88
C ALA A 438 6.50 -5.97 -2.81
N LEU A 439 6.94 -5.06 -3.68
CA LEU A 439 6.48 -4.88 -5.06
C LEU A 439 4.96 -4.70 -5.28
N CYS A 440 4.56 -3.47 -5.62
CA CYS A 440 3.43 -3.27 -6.55
C CYS A 440 3.76 -3.75 -7.99
N PHE A 441 4.87 -4.46 -8.21
CA PHE A 441 5.20 -5.11 -9.47
C PHE A 441 6.01 -6.40 -9.29
N VAL A 442 5.36 -7.50 -8.95
CA VAL A 442 5.85 -8.81 -9.41
C VAL A 442 5.00 -9.15 -10.63
N PRO A 443 5.57 -9.25 -11.84
CA PRO A 443 4.82 -9.71 -12.99
C PRO A 443 4.29 -11.12 -12.68
N GLY A 444 2.96 -11.26 -12.66
CA GLY A 444 2.28 -12.55 -12.53
C GLY A 444 1.70 -12.92 -11.16
N ILE A 445 1.99 -12.24 -10.04
CA ILE A 445 1.34 -12.60 -8.76
C ILE A 445 -0.06 -11.99 -8.69
N GLY A 446 -1.07 -12.82 -8.93
CA GLY A 446 -2.46 -12.48 -8.64
C GLY A 446 -2.66 -12.07 -7.19
N TRP A 447 -3.58 -11.13 -6.96
CA TRP A 447 -3.85 -10.44 -5.69
C TRP A 447 -4.05 -11.35 -4.45
N ALA A 448 -4.35 -12.63 -4.65
CA ALA A 448 -4.73 -13.56 -3.58
C ALA A 448 -3.58 -14.07 -2.69
N ALA A 449 -2.31 -13.86 -3.04
CA ALA A 449 -1.18 -14.41 -2.27
C ALA A 449 -0.58 -13.48 -1.19
N CYS A 450 -1.06 -12.24 -1.06
CA CYS A 450 -0.49 -11.27 -0.11
C CYS A 450 -1.11 -11.34 1.31
N THR A 451 -1.96 -12.34 1.59
CA THR A 451 -2.65 -12.48 2.90
C THR A 451 -2.32 -13.75 3.67
N ALA A 452 -1.33 -14.55 3.28
CA ALA A 452 -0.96 -15.76 4.02
C ALA A 452 0.40 -15.60 4.71
N THR A 453 0.34 -15.43 6.04
CA THR A 453 1.33 -15.74 7.10
C THR A 453 2.83 -15.50 6.88
N ALA A 454 3.56 -15.25 7.98
CA ALA A 454 4.99 -14.94 8.02
C ALA A 454 5.93 -15.94 7.29
N GLU A 455 5.43 -17.10 6.88
CA GLU A 455 6.18 -18.13 6.15
C GLU A 455 6.36 -17.80 4.66
N ALA A 456 5.45 -17.03 4.03
CA ALA A 456 5.59 -16.64 2.62
C ALA A 456 6.61 -15.50 2.38
N ALA A 457 6.90 -14.70 3.42
CA ALA A 457 7.91 -13.64 3.34
C ALA A 457 9.36 -14.18 3.39
N ALA A 458 9.56 -15.39 3.93
CA ALA A 458 10.87 -16.00 4.04
C ALA A 458 11.45 -16.44 2.69
N SER A 459 10.61 -16.84 1.72
CA SER A 459 11.08 -17.25 0.39
C SER A 459 11.43 -16.06 -0.52
N ALA A 460 10.80 -14.90 -0.32
CA ALA A 460 11.15 -13.67 -1.04
C ALA A 460 12.48 -13.06 -0.56
N CYS A 461 12.88 -13.33 0.68
CA CYS A 461 14.14 -12.84 1.24
C CYS A 461 15.37 -13.66 0.78
N ALA A 462 15.16 -14.89 0.28
CA ALA A 462 16.23 -15.75 -0.22
C ALA A 462 16.78 -15.35 -1.59
N ALA A 463 16.09 -14.47 -2.34
CA ALA A 463 16.50 -14.07 -3.69
C ALA A 463 17.43 -12.84 -3.75
N ILE A 464 17.67 -12.14 -2.63
CA ILE A 464 18.54 -10.94 -2.57
C ILE A 464 19.90 -11.25 -1.92
N GLY A 465 20.21 -12.52 -1.64
CA GLY A 465 21.44 -12.94 -0.96
C GLY A 465 22.31 -13.88 -1.78
N THR A 466 22.85 -13.45 -2.93
CA THR A 466 23.97 -14.17 -3.57
C THR A 466 25.17 -13.26 -3.83
N ALA A 467 25.72 -12.69 -2.76
CA ALA A 467 27.15 -12.50 -2.67
C ALA A 467 27.55 -12.44 -1.20
N VAL A 468 28.51 -13.29 -0.82
CA VAL A 468 29.20 -13.34 0.48
C VAL A 468 28.42 -14.00 1.62
N THR A 469 28.56 -15.31 1.78
CA THR A 469 29.26 -15.90 2.95
C THR A 469 29.28 -17.42 2.83
N GLY A 470 30.48 -17.96 2.69
CA GLY A 470 30.75 -19.36 3.00
C GLY A 470 30.90 -19.53 4.50
N ALA A 471 30.41 -20.68 4.97
CA ALA A 471 30.70 -21.35 6.23
C ALA A 471 30.09 -20.76 7.52
N LEU A 472 29.64 -21.73 8.35
CA LEU A 472 29.26 -21.67 9.76
C LEU A 472 27.81 -21.26 10.05
N LEU A 473 26.94 -22.27 10.19
CA LEU A 473 26.52 -22.76 11.51
C LEU A 473 25.60 -23.98 11.32
N GLY A 474 26.11 -25.14 11.70
CA GLY A 474 25.30 -26.34 11.89
C GLY A 474 24.83 -26.44 13.34
N GLY A 475 23.64 -27.03 13.51
CA GLY A 475 23.24 -27.73 14.73
C GLY A 475 22.06 -27.12 15.49
N PHE A 476 21.09 -27.99 15.79
CA PHE A 476 20.09 -27.96 16.88
C PHE A 476 18.79 -27.16 16.61
N PHE A 477 17.55 -27.69 16.69
CA PHE A 477 16.96 -28.96 17.13
C PHE A 477 15.75 -29.31 16.25
N ALA A 478 15.48 -30.61 16.08
CA ALA A 478 14.26 -31.17 15.52
C ALA A 478 13.31 -31.59 16.64
N GLU A 479 12.01 -31.33 16.49
CA GLU A 479 10.94 -32.11 17.13
C GLU A 479 9.82 -32.36 16.12
N GLU A 480 9.51 -33.65 15.94
CA GLU A 480 8.48 -34.23 15.07
C GLU A 480 7.06 -33.94 15.58
N PHE A 481 6.14 -33.65 14.66
CA PHE A 481 4.70 -33.90 14.84
C PHE A 481 4.21 -34.92 13.79
N PRO A 482 3.24 -35.79 14.13
CA PRO A 482 3.07 -37.09 13.51
C PRO A 482 2.29 -37.10 12.19
N ASN A 483 2.68 -38.04 11.33
CA ASN A 483 2.09 -38.44 10.06
C ASN A 483 0.55 -38.48 10.03
N SER A 484 -0.06 -37.73 9.10
CA SER A 484 -1.37 -38.04 8.53
C SER A 484 -1.18 -38.62 7.13
N GLY A 485 -1.65 -39.84 6.92
CA GLY A 485 -1.21 -40.76 5.86
C GLY A 485 -1.21 -40.24 4.43
N ASP A 486 -0.16 -40.65 3.72
CA ASP A 486 0.00 -40.60 2.27
C ASP A 486 -1.22 -41.20 1.57
N LYS A 487 -1.82 -40.41 0.67
CA LYS A 487 -2.50 -40.96 -0.50
C LYS A 487 -1.52 -40.82 -1.66
N ASP A 488 -1.11 -41.95 -2.23
CA ASP A 488 -0.34 -41.99 -3.46
C ASP A 488 -1.02 -41.14 -4.54
N ALA A 489 -0.19 -40.38 -5.26
CA ALA A 489 -0.62 -39.66 -6.45
C ALA A 489 -1.12 -40.67 -7.49
N SER A 490 -2.44 -40.76 -7.67
CA SER A 490 -2.99 -41.49 -8.82
C SER A 490 -2.65 -40.73 -10.09
N THR A 491 -1.63 -41.18 -10.80
CA THR A 491 -1.38 -40.76 -12.18
C THR A 491 -2.50 -41.34 -13.06
N PRO A 492 -3.25 -40.54 -13.82
CA PRO A 492 -4.17 -41.09 -14.81
C PRO A 492 -3.35 -41.74 -15.93
N THR A 493 -3.39 -43.06 -16.05
CA THR A 493 -2.84 -43.78 -17.20
C THR A 493 -3.91 -43.91 -18.28
N GLY A 494 -3.85 -43.05 -19.31
CA GLY A 494 -4.61 -43.21 -20.55
C GLY A 494 -3.82 -44.01 -21.59
N GLN A 495 -4.45 -44.96 -22.26
CA GLN A 495 -3.87 -45.77 -23.34
C GLN A 495 -3.57 -44.94 -24.60
N ARG A 496 -2.60 -45.42 -25.39
CA ARG A 496 -2.07 -44.81 -26.61
C ARG A 496 -3.16 -44.63 -27.68
N GLY A 497 -3.59 -43.39 -27.95
CA GLY A 497 -4.43 -43.05 -29.12
C GLY A 497 -5.53 -42.00 -28.93
N SER A 498 -5.85 -41.56 -27.70
CA SER A 498 -6.89 -40.55 -27.46
C SER A 498 -6.30 -39.12 -27.36
N PRO A 499 -7.03 -38.07 -27.80
CA PRO A 499 -6.68 -36.68 -27.52
C PRO A 499 -6.54 -36.45 -26.01
N ILE A 500 -5.61 -35.59 -25.60
CA ILE A 500 -5.46 -35.21 -24.19
C ILE A 500 -6.71 -34.42 -23.78
N ASP A 501 -7.63 -35.07 -23.07
CA ASP A 501 -8.56 -34.36 -22.19
C ASP A 501 -7.75 -33.90 -20.98
N VAL A 502 -7.08 -32.77 -21.14
CA VAL A 502 -6.72 -31.95 -19.97
C VAL A 502 -8.07 -31.45 -19.45
N GLU A 503 -8.37 -31.61 -18.16
CA GLU A 503 -9.57 -31.00 -17.59
C GLU A 503 -9.68 -29.56 -18.10
N SER A 504 -10.85 -29.21 -18.64
CA SER A 504 -11.09 -27.85 -19.13
C SER A 504 -10.78 -26.91 -17.97
N GLY A 505 -9.79 -26.03 -18.19
CA GLY A 505 -9.39 -25.09 -17.15
C GLY A 505 -10.58 -24.22 -16.72
N THR A 506 -10.50 -23.69 -15.51
CA THR A 506 -11.52 -22.76 -14.99
C THR A 506 -11.58 -21.45 -15.78
N ASN A 507 -10.51 -21.12 -16.49
CA ASN A 507 -10.45 -20.00 -17.41
C ASN A 507 -10.83 -20.41 -18.84
N GLU A 508 -11.54 -19.54 -19.55
CA GLU A 508 -11.79 -19.71 -20.99
C GLU A 508 -10.49 -19.53 -21.81
N PRO A 509 -10.25 -20.36 -22.85
CA PRO A 509 -9.15 -20.15 -23.77
C PRO A 509 -9.11 -18.72 -24.31
N THR A 510 -7.94 -18.10 -24.29
CA THR A 510 -7.75 -16.67 -24.61
C THR A 510 -6.47 -16.49 -25.42
N GLU A 511 -6.44 -15.46 -26.27
CA GLU A 511 -5.22 -15.00 -26.95
C GLU A 511 -4.54 -13.90 -26.14
N ILE A 512 -3.24 -14.06 -25.88
CA ILE A 512 -2.40 -13.06 -25.20
C ILE A 512 -1.23 -12.76 -26.15
N ASP A 513 -1.09 -11.50 -26.54
CA ASP A 513 -0.02 -11.00 -27.41
C ASP A 513 0.18 -11.79 -28.73
N GLY A 514 -0.92 -12.16 -29.39
CA GLY A 514 -0.88 -12.90 -30.65
C GLY A 514 -0.69 -14.42 -30.49
N ARG A 515 -0.60 -14.91 -29.25
CA ARG A 515 -0.48 -16.35 -28.94
C ARG A 515 -1.72 -16.87 -28.26
N GLU A 516 -2.27 -17.95 -28.78
CA GLU A 516 -3.40 -18.64 -28.15
C GLU A 516 -2.96 -19.46 -26.93
N TYR A 517 -3.75 -19.40 -25.87
CA TYR A 517 -3.58 -20.18 -24.64
C TYR A 517 -4.79 -21.08 -24.40
N SER A 518 -4.56 -22.30 -23.92
CA SER A 518 -5.63 -23.14 -23.38
C SER A 518 -6.09 -22.62 -22.02
N GLY A 519 -7.35 -22.87 -21.63
CA GLY A 519 -7.83 -22.56 -20.29
C GLY A 519 -6.99 -23.17 -19.17
N HIS A 520 -6.51 -24.40 -19.39
CA HIS A 520 -5.60 -25.09 -18.47
C HIS A 520 -4.23 -24.40 -18.35
N ALA A 521 -3.66 -23.90 -19.45
CA ALA A 521 -2.42 -23.14 -19.40
C ALA A 521 -2.59 -21.86 -18.58
N LEU A 522 -3.71 -21.16 -18.74
CA LEU A 522 -4.06 -19.96 -17.98
C LEU A 522 -4.19 -20.27 -16.48
N ASP A 523 -4.87 -21.37 -16.11
CA ASP A 523 -4.95 -21.81 -14.71
C ASP A 523 -3.57 -22.07 -14.09
N ARG A 524 -2.68 -22.72 -14.85
CA ARG A 524 -1.32 -23.04 -14.41
C ARG A 524 -0.45 -21.80 -14.25
N MET A 525 -0.63 -20.81 -15.12
CA MET A 525 0.02 -19.51 -15.03
C MET A 525 -0.48 -18.73 -13.81
N GLN A 526 -1.80 -18.68 -13.58
CA GLN A 526 -2.41 -18.00 -12.43
C GLN A 526 -2.00 -18.62 -11.09
N GLY A 527 -2.08 -19.95 -10.98
CA GLY A 527 -1.84 -20.65 -9.71
C GLY A 527 -0.41 -20.56 -9.19
N ARG A 528 0.54 -20.12 -10.03
CA ARG A 528 1.98 -20.10 -9.72
C ARG A 528 2.67 -18.78 -10.10
N GLY A 529 1.89 -17.81 -10.57
CA GLY A 529 2.35 -16.46 -10.91
C GLY A 529 3.35 -16.38 -12.05
N VAL A 530 3.13 -17.13 -13.12
CA VAL A 530 3.99 -17.08 -14.32
C VAL A 530 3.45 -16.02 -15.29
N PRO A 531 4.17 -14.91 -15.56
CA PRO A 531 3.72 -13.90 -16.51
C PRO A 531 3.85 -14.40 -17.97
N PRO A 532 3.07 -13.84 -18.91
CA PRO A 532 3.19 -14.17 -20.34
C PRO A 532 4.61 -13.97 -20.89
N SER A 533 5.34 -12.95 -20.43
CA SER A 533 6.73 -12.70 -20.83
C SER A 533 7.67 -13.86 -20.49
N ALA A 534 7.48 -14.51 -19.33
CA ALA A 534 8.26 -15.69 -18.95
C ALA A 534 7.93 -16.92 -19.82
N VAL A 535 6.69 -17.01 -20.32
CA VAL A 535 6.28 -18.05 -21.29
C VAL A 535 6.93 -17.79 -22.64
N GLU A 536 6.89 -16.55 -23.14
CA GLU A 536 7.52 -16.18 -24.40
C GLU A 536 9.04 -16.34 -24.37
N ASP A 537 9.70 -15.93 -23.28
CA ASP A 537 11.14 -16.15 -23.11
C ASP A 537 11.50 -17.64 -23.14
N ALA A 538 10.71 -18.49 -22.47
CA ALA A 538 10.91 -19.93 -22.53
C ALA A 538 10.76 -20.47 -23.96
N ILE A 539 9.80 -19.96 -24.74
CA ILE A 539 9.58 -20.39 -26.14
C ILE A 539 10.70 -19.87 -27.07
N GLN A 540 11.16 -18.64 -26.90
CA GLN A 540 12.10 -17.98 -27.82
C GLN A 540 13.56 -18.33 -27.51
N ASN A 541 13.91 -18.37 -26.22
CA ASN A 541 15.29 -18.49 -25.74
C ASN A 541 15.55 -19.80 -24.98
N GLY A 542 14.50 -20.56 -24.65
CA GLY A 542 14.62 -21.83 -23.93
C GLY A 542 15.15 -22.99 -24.78
N LYS A 543 15.48 -24.10 -24.10
CA LYS A 543 15.86 -25.34 -24.77
C LYS A 543 14.62 -26.09 -25.23
N SER A 544 14.42 -26.17 -26.55
CA SER A 544 13.30 -26.89 -27.14
C SER A 544 13.62 -28.37 -27.37
N SER A 545 12.64 -29.23 -27.12
CA SER A 545 12.67 -30.66 -27.42
C SER A 545 11.29 -31.14 -27.87
N SER A 546 11.24 -32.26 -28.59
CA SER A 546 9.96 -32.88 -28.94
C SER A 546 9.22 -33.34 -27.69
N GLY A 547 7.94 -33.01 -27.60
CA GLY A 547 7.09 -33.47 -26.51
C GLY A 547 6.75 -34.95 -26.60
N ASN A 548 6.25 -35.51 -25.49
CA ASN A 548 5.84 -36.91 -25.41
C ASN A 548 4.60 -37.24 -26.27
N THR A 549 3.98 -36.23 -26.88
CA THR A 549 2.81 -36.36 -27.75
C THR A 549 3.18 -35.89 -29.17
N PRO A 550 2.78 -36.62 -30.23
CA PRO A 550 3.03 -36.18 -31.60
C PRO A 550 2.50 -34.76 -31.86
N GLY A 551 3.34 -33.90 -32.44
CA GLY A 551 2.97 -32.53 -32.78
C GLY A 551 3.05 -31.53 -31.62
N THR A 552 3.62 -31.90 -30.46
CA THR A 552 3.93 -30.95 -29.39
C THR A 552 5.42 -30.67 -29.26
N THR A 553 5.75 -29.44 -28.85
CA THR A 553 7.11 -29.00 -28.54
C THR A 553 7.18 -28.53 -27.10
N VAL A 554 8.16 -29.05 -26.36
CA VAL A 554 8.44 -28.67 -24.96
C VAL A 554 9.60 -27.70 -24.96
N HIS A 555 9.40 -26.52 -24.37
CA HIS A 555 10.39 -25.48 -24.22
C HIS A 555 10.74 -25.32 -22.74
N VAL A 556 12.02 -25.46 -22.39
CA VAL A 556 12.48 -25.30 -21.01
C VAL A 556 13.29 -24.00 -20.92
N GLY A 557 12.68 -22.98 -20.31
CA GLY A 557 13.32 -21.68 -20.07
C GLY A 557 14.40 -21.74 -18.99
N SER A 558 15.39 -20.86 -19.08
CA SER A 558 16.40 -20.64 -18.04
C SER A 558 15.78 -20.10 -16.74
N ASN A 559 14.61 -19.46 -16.86
CA ASN A 559 13.76 -18.98 -15.77
C ASN A 559 13.04 -20.09 -14.97
N GLY A 560 13.26 -21.37 -15.29
CA GLY A 560 12.61 -22.50 -14.61
C GLY A 560 11.18 -22.80 -15.05
N VAL A 561 10.69 -22.09 -16.08
CA VAL A 561 9.36 -22.32 -16.66
C VAL A 561 9.48 -23.30 -17.83
N THR A 562 8.67 -24.36 -17.79
CA THR A 562 8.52 -25.29 -18.92
C THR A 562 7.19 -25.04 -19.62
N VAL A 563 7.22 -24.85 -20.94
CA VAL A 563 6.05 -24.52 -21.76
C VAL A 563 5.84 -25.61 -22.80
N VAL A 564 4.60 -26.07 -22.97
CA VAL A 564 4.25 -27.04 -24.01
C VAL A 564 3.37 -26.38 -25.05
N THR A 565 3.81 -26.41 -26.30
CA THR A 565 3.08 -25.85 -27.46
C THR A 565 2.66 -26.94 -28.44
N ASN A 566 1.59 -26.71 -29.20
CA ASN A 566 1.21 -27.58 -30.32
C ASN A 566 1.87 -27.14 -31.65
N SER A 567 1.59 -27.86 -32.74
CA SER A 567 2.12 -27.57 -34.08
C SER A 567 1.68 -26.22 -34.64
N GLY A 568 0.62 -25.61 -34.10
CA GLY A 568 0.15 -24.26 -34.44
C GLY A 568 0.71 -23.17 -33.53
N GLY A 569 1.60 -23.48 -32.58
CA GLY A 569 2.18 -22.51 -31.66
C GLY A 569 1.30 -22.12 -30.48
N ARG A 570 0.12 -22.73 -30.32
CA ARG A 570 -0.77 -22.55 -29.16
C ARG A 570 -0.19 -23.17 -27.90
N VAL A 571 -0.25 -22.47 -26.78
CA VAL A 571 0.21 -22.96 -25.47
C VAL A 571 -0.83 -23.89 -24.86
N ILE A 572 -0.45 -25.16 -24.66
CA ILE A 572 -1.31 -26.19 -24.09
C ILE A 572 -1.21 -26.22 -22.57
N THR A 573 -0.01 -26.10 -22.01
CA THR A 573 0.21 -26.07 -20.55
C THR A 573 1.51 -25.36 -20.21
N VAL A 574 1.58 -24.86 -18.97
CA VAL A 574 2.75 -24.24 -18.37
C VAL A 574 3.08 -24.97 -17.08
N ILE A 575 4.35 -25.32 -16.91
CA ILE A 575 4.87 -26.07 -15.77
C ILE A 575 6.04 -25.27 -15.18
N PRO A 576 5.79 -24.43 -14.17
CA PRO A 576 6.86 -23.85 -13.36
C PRO A 576 7.50 -24.94 -12.50
N LYS A 577 8.83 -24.93 -12.40
CA LYS A 577 9.60 -25.82 -11.51
C LYS A 577 9.46 -25.44 -10.04
#